data_AF-A0A8D8B4B4-F1
#
_entry.id   AF-A0A8D8B4B4-F1
#
_cell.length_a   1.000
_cell.length_b   1.000
_cell.length_c   1.000
_cell.angle_alpha   90.00
_cell.angle_beta   90.00
_cell.angle_gamma   90.00
#
_symmetry.space_group_name_H-M   'P 1'
#
loop_
_entity.id
_entity.type
_entity.pdbx_description
1 polymer ?
#
loop_
_entity_poly.entity_id
_entity_poly.type
_entity_poly.pdbx_seq_one_letter_code
_entity_poly.pdbx_strand_id
1 'polypeptide(L)'
;GAAIMNDETLYQKLQFLQNATGIVPSPFDCYLVNRGLKTLALRMERHRTNALAVARFLESHPKVERVLHPGLPSHPQHALSKKQTYGHNGMVAVFLKGGLEE
;
A
#
# COMPACT_ATOMS: atom_id res chain seq x y z
N GLY A 1 -2.21 -11.60 -8.82
CA GLY A 1 -1.09 -10.62 -8.84
C GLY A 1 -0.98 -9.98 -10.20
N ALA A 2 -0.10 -9.00 -10.38
CA ALA A 2 0.19 -8.39 -11.67
C ALA A 2 1.68 -8.04 -11.74
N ALA A 3 2.26 -8.11 -12.93
CA ALA A 3 3.60 -7.63 -13.23
C ALA A 3 3.48 -6.62 -14.38
N ILE A 4 4.12 -5.46 -14.25
CA ILE A 4 4.12 -4.38 -15.23
C ILE A 4 5.56 -4.14 -15.64
N MET A 5 5.79 -4.06 -16.95
CA MET A 5 7.12 -4.09 -17.56
C MET A 5 7.21 -2.96 -18.58
N ASN A 6 8.41 -2.40 -18.75
CA ASN A 6 8.78 -1.52 -19.86
C ASN A 6 9.88 -2.12 -20.75
N ASP A 7 10.58 -3.16 -20.27
CA ASP A 7 11.60 -3.89 -21.02
C ASP A 7 10.99 -5.08 -21.77
N GLU A 8 11.11 -5.05 -23.10
CA GLU A 8 10.53 -6.06 -24.00
C GLU A 8 11.17 -7.45 -23.80
N THR A 9 12.47 -7.50 -23.53
CA THR A 9 13.19 -8.77 -23.35
C THR A 9 12.72 -9.49 -22.09
N LEU A 10 12.52 -8.75 -21.01
CA LEU A 10 12.00 -9.26 -19.75
C LEU A 10 10.53 -9.67 -19.87
N TYR A 11 9.73 -8.89 -20.61
CA TYR A 11 8.35 -9.21 -20.91
C TYR A 11 8.22 -10.58 -21.61
N GLN A 12 8.98 -10.81 -22.68
CA GLN A 12 8.93 -12.07 -23.43
C GLN A 12 9.29 -13.28 -22.57
N LYS A 13 10.32 -13.15 -21.71
CA LYS A 13 10.72 -14.21 -20.77
C LYS A 13 9.60 -14.54 -19.78
N LEU A 14 8.94 -13.54 -19.22
CA LEU A 14 7.85 -13.74 -18.26
C LEU A 14 6.57 -14.25 -18.92
N GLN A 15 6.25 -13.79 -20.13
CA GLN A 15 5.11 -14.29 -20.91
C GLN A 15 5.26 -15.79 -21.21
N PHE A 16 6.46 -16.21 -21.63
CA PHE A 16 6.76 -17.62 -21.82
C PHE A 16 6.54 -18.43 -20.53
N LEU A 17 7.06 -17.96 -19.40
CA LEU A 17 6.91 -18.64 -18.11
C LEU A 17 5.45 -18.68 -17.65
N GLN A 18 4.68 -17.61 -17.83
CA GLN A 18 3.26 -17.58 -17.50
C GLN A 18 2.49 -18.68 -18.24
N ASN A 19 2.76 -18.85 -19.54
CA ASN A 19 2.13 -19.90 -20.35
C ASN A 19 2.64 -21.30 -19.99
N ALA A 20 3.96 -21.47 -19.86
CA ALA A 20 4.58 -22.77 -19.61
C ALA A 20 4.27 -23.35 -18.22
N THR A 21 4.16 -22.49 -17.21
CA THR A 21 3.84 -22.90 -15.83
C THR A 21 2.35 -22.94 -15.54
N GLY A 22 1.52 -22.27 -16.35
CA GLY A 22 0.08 -22.24 -16.19
C GLY A 22 -0.40 -21.52 -14.92
N ILE A 23 0.45 -20.74 -14.24
CA ILE A 23 0.09 -19.95 -13.05
C ILE A 23 -0.65 -18.69 -13.51
N VAL A 24 -1.86 -18.88 -14.04
CA VAL A 24 -2.72 -17.83 -14.58
C VAL A 24 -3.94 -17.61 -13.68
N PRO A 25 -4.41 -16.37 -13.53
CA PRO A 25 -5.61 -16.07 -12.76
C PRO A 25 -6.88 -16.57 -13.48
N SER A 26 -7.91 -16.91 -12.71
CA SER A 26 -9.24 -17.18 -13.26
C SER A 26 -9.77 -15.95 -14.04
N PRO A 27 -10.42 -16.13 -15.21
CA PRO A 27 -11.02 -15.02 -15.94
C PRO A 27 -12.05 -14.23 -15.11
N PHE A 28 -12.76 -14.92 -14.20
CA PHE A 28 -13.71 -14.26 -13.30
C PHE A 28 -13.00 -13.36 -12.28
N ASP A 29 -11.86 -13.80 -11.74
CA ASP A 29 -11.05 -12.97 -10.83
C ASP A 29 -10.47 -11.75 -11.55
N CYS A 30 -10.02 -11.93 -12.81
CA CYS A 30 -9.61 -10.81 -13.66
C CYS A 30 -10.73 -9.79 -13.85
N TYR A 31 -11.97 -10.24 -14.08
CA TYR A 31 -13.14 -9.37 -14.14
C TYR A 31 -13.37 -8.62 -12.82
N LEU A 32 -13.31 -9.30 -11.67
CA LEU A 32 -13.49 -8.67 -10.36
C LEU A 32 -12.42 -7.61 -10.06
N VAL A 33 -11.16 -7.90 -10.36
CA VAL A 33 -10.06 -6.92 -10.24
C VAL A 33 -10.32 -5.72 -11.14
N ASN A 34 -10.65 -5.94 -12.42
CA ASN A 34 -10.92 -4.86 -13.37
C ASN A 34 -12.15 -4.01 -12.97
N ARG A 35 -13.19 -4.64 -12.40
CA ARG A 35 -14.33 -3.94 -11.80
C ARG A 35 -13.88 -3.07 -10.62
N GLY A 36 -13.02 -3.59 -9.75
CA GLY A 36 -12.47 -2.85 -8.62
C GLY A 36 -11.59 -1.66 -9.01
N LEU A 37 -10.88 -1.74 -10.15
CA LEU A 37 -10.04 -0.65 -10.67
C LEU A 37 -10.84 0.62 -10.97
N LYS A 38 -12.12 0.50 -11.38
CA LYS A 38 -12.97 1.64 -11.73
C LYS A 38 -13.21 2.60 -10.56
N THR A 39 -13.10 2.13 -9.32
CA THR A 39 -13.26 2.95 -8.10
C THR A 39 -11.95 3.14 -7.35
N LEU A 40 -10.81 2.71 -7.92
CA LEU A 40 -9.52 2.74 -7.23
C LEU A 40 -9.14 4.16 -6.79
N ALA A 41 -9.26 5.15 -7.68
CA ALA A 41 -8.91 6.54 -7.36
C ALA A 41 -9.71 7.08 -6.15
N LEU A 42 -11.02 6.85 -6.13
CA LEU A 42 -11.91 7.28 -5.04
C LEU A 42 -11.56 6.58 -3.72
N ARG A 43 -11.32 5.27 -3.75
CA ARG A 43 -10.94 4.50 -2.56
C ARG A 43 -9.58 4.93 -2.02
N MET A 44 -8.58 5.12 -2.88
CA MET A 44 -7.24 5.51 -2.46
C MET A 44 -7.20 6.91 -1.87
N GLU A 45 -7.98 7.86 -2.41
CA GLU A 45 -8.09 9.20 -1.81
C GLU A 45 -8.73 9.16 -0.41
N ARG A 46 -9.76 8.32 -0.24
CA ARG A 46 -10.37 8.10 1.08
C ARG A 46 -9.42 7.40 2.05
N HIS A 47 -8.67 6.40 1.60
CA HIS A 47 -7.64 5.75 2.42
C HIS A 47 -6.56 6.73 2.85
N ARG A 48 -6.05 7.57 1.93
CA ARG A 48 -5.04 8.59 2.20
C ARG A 48 -5.46 9.56 3.29
N THR A 49 -6.69 10.08 3.20
CA THR A 49 -7.24 11.07 4.13
C THR A 49 -7.58 10.45 5.49
N ASN A 50 -8.25 9.29 5.50
CA ASN A 50 -8.62 8.60 6.73
C ASN A 50 -7.39 8.11 7.51
N ALA A 51 -6.41 7.50 6.84
CA ALA A 51 -5.23 6.98 7.51
C ALA A 51 -4.38 8.08 8.13
N LEU A 52 -4.25 9.24 7.48
CA LEU A 52 -3.57 10.38 8.08
C LEU A 52 -4.31 10.90 9.33
N ALA A 53 -5.63 10.93 9.31
CA ALA A 53 -6.43 11.32 10.49
C ALA A 53 -6.23 10.32 11.64
N VAL A 54 -6.30 9.02 11.36
CA VAL A 54 -6.05 7.95 12.33
C VAL A 54 -4.63 8.02 12.87
N ALA A 55 -3.63 8.19 12.01
CA ALA A 55 -2.23 8.27 12.40
C ALA A 55 -1.97 9.46 13.33
N ARG A 56 -2.53 10.64 13.04
CA ARG A 56 -2.45 11.83 13.92
C ARG A 56 -3.14 11.63 15.26
N PHE A 57 -4.32 10.98 15.26
CA PHE A 57 -5.02 10.65 16.50
C PHE A 57 -4.20 9.69 17.37
N LEU A 58 -3.60 8.67 16.76
CA LEU A 58 -2.79 7.70 17.49
C LEU A 58 -1.47 8.28 17.97
N GLU A 59 -0.84 9.18 17.21
CA GLU A 59 0.42 9.83 17.58
C GLU A 59 0.28 10.67 18.85
N SER A 60 -0.90 11.23 19.13
CA SER A 60 -1.17 11.98 20.36
C SER A 60 -1.74 11.11 21.50
N HIS A 61 -2.01 9.82 21.26
CA HIS A 61 -2.70 8.98 22.22
C HIS A 61 -1.76 8.50 23.34
N PRO A 62 -2.12 8.64 24.64
CA PRO A 62 -1.20 8.40 25.75
C PRO A 62 -0.73 6.94 25.87
N LYS A 63 -1.48 5.98 25.32
CA LYS A 63 -1.12 4.54 25.29
C LYS A 63 -0.32 4.12 24.05
N VAL A 64 0.01 5.05 23.16
CA VAL A 64 0.79 4.77 21.96
C VAL A 64 2.22 5.26 22.20
N GLU A 65 3.19 4.39 21.94
CA GLU A 65 4.61 4.72 22.02
C GLU A 65 5.08 5.40 20.73
N ARG A 66 4.70 4.85 19.58
CA ARG A 66 5.15 5.35 18.28
C ARG A 66 4.15 5.02 17.18
N VAL A 67 4.03 5.92 16.21
CA VAL A 67 3.28 5.68 14.96
C VAL A 67 4.23 5.81 13.78
N LEU A 68 4.17 4.88 12.84
CA LEU A 68 4.87 4.97 11.55
C LEU A 68 3.83 5.15 10.45
N HIS A 69 3.80 6.36 9.89
CA HIS A 69 2.98 6.70 8.74
C HIS A 69 3.70 7.75 7.88
N PRO A 70 3.95 7.53 6.57
CA PRO A 70 4.75 8.45 5.74
C PRO A 70 4.20 9.88 5.65
N GLY A 71 2.92 10.08 5.91
CA GLY A 71 2.28 11.40 5.97
C GLY A 71 2.54 12.21 7.25
N LEU A 72 3.10 11.60 8.30
CA LEU A 72 3.46 12.29 9.54
C LEU A 72 4.87 12.90 9.44
N PRO A 73 5.11 14.13 9.93
CA PRO A 73 6.46 14.70 10.00
C PRO A 73 7.44 13.89 10.85
N SER A 74 6.95 13.14 11.83
CA SER A 74 7.73 12.24 12.69
C SER A 74 8.31 11.04 11.95
N HIS A 75 7.81 10.70 10.76
CA HIS A 75 8.33 9.57 9.99
C HIS A 75 9.74 9.88 9.46
N PRO A 76 10.75 9.02 9.69
CA PRO A 76 12.15 9.30 9.33
C PRO A 76 12.36 9.66 7.85
N GLN A 77 11.55 9.10 6.95
CA GLN A 77 11.61 9.32 5.51
C GLN A 77 10.44 10.17 4.97
N HIS A 78 9.79 10.99 5.81
CA HIS A 78 8.67 11.85 5.41
C HIS A 78 8.99 12.73 4.18
N ALA A 79 10.16 13.39 4.20
CA ALA A 79 10.61 14.24 3.10
C ALA A 79 10.85 13.46 1.80
N LEU A 80 11.43 12.27 1.89
CA LEU A 80 11.63 11.38 0.74
C LEU A 80 10.28 10.92 0.17
N SER A 81 9.34 10.52 1.04
CA SER A 81 7.99 10.13 0.63
C SER A 81 7.31 11.25 -0.16
N LYS A 82 7.40 12.50 0.30
CA LYS A 82 6.86 13.67 -0.42
C LYS A 82 7.49 13.88 -1.80
N LYS A 83 8.78 13.55 -1.96
CA LYS A 83 9.50 13.71 -3.24
C LYS A 83 9.12 12.65 -4.28
N GLN A 84 8.87 11.41 -3.85
CA GLN A 84 8.72 10.26 -4.76
C GLN A 84 7.28 9.74 -4.89
N THR A 85 6.32 10.26 -4.12
CA THR A 85 4.92 9.80 -4.14
C THR A 85 3.95 10.97 -4.25
N TYR A 86 2.77 10.73 -4.83
CA TYR A 86 1.68 11.70 -4.89
C TYR A 86 0.81 11.74 -3.62
N GLY A 87 1.15 10.93 -2.62
CA GLY A 87 0.39 10.75 -1.40
C GLY A 87 0.76 9.44 -0.68
N HIS A 88 -0.01 9.12 0.36
CA HIS A 88 0.16 7.92 1.18
C HIS A 88 -1.07 7.02 1.09
N ASN A 89 -0.90 5.75 1.45
CA ASN A 89 -1.96 4.75 1.41
C ASN A 89 -2.70 4.67 2.76
N GLY A 90 -3.48 3.60 2.95
CA GLY A 90 -4.24 3.36 4.18
C GLY A 90 -3.46 2.76 5.34
N MET A 91 -2.16 2.49 5.18
CA MET A 91 -1.38 1.69 6.14
C MET A 91 -0.85 2.56 7.28
N VAL A 92 -1.15 2.15 8.52
CA VAL A 92 -0.65 2.77 9.75
C VAL A 92 -0.02 1.65 10.59
N ALA A 93 1.25 1.79 10.96
CA ALA A 93 1.88 0.91 11.94
C ALA A 93 2.00 1.62 13.29
N VAL A 94 1.73 0.89 14.37
CA VAL A 94 1.60 1.45 15.72
C VAL A 94 2.37 0.57 16.69
N PHE A 95 3.08 1.21 17.59
CA PHE A 95 3.72 0.59 18.75
C PHE A 95 2.94 1.06 19.97
N LEU A 96 2.36 0.11 20.71
CA LEU A 96 1.64 0.41 21.95
C LEU A 96 2.64 0.52 23.09
N LYS A 97 2.31 1.33 24.09
CA LYS A 97 3.05 1.31 25.35
C LYS A 97 2.69 0.03 26.10
N GLY A 98 3.71 -0.59 26.68
CA GLY A 98 3.63 -1.87 27.38
C GLY A 98 3.85 -3.07 26.45
N GLY A 99 3.86 -4.27 27.04
CA GLY A 99 4.25 -5.52 26.37
C GLY A 99 3.21 -6.62 26.52
N LEU A 100 3.52 -7.82 25.99
CA LEU A 100 2.70 -9.02 26.18
C LEU A 100 2.70 -9.52 27.64
N GLU A 101 3.71 -9.11 28.40
CA GLU A 101 3.95 -9.52 29.79
C GLU A 101 3.49 -8.47 30.83
N GLU A 102 2.96 -7.33 30.38
CA GLU A 102 2.34 -6.29 31.23
C GLU A 102 0.80 -6.40 31.26
#